data_AF-A0A1B2IUJ6-F1
#
_entry.id   AF-A0A1B2IUJ6-F1
#
_cell.length_a   1.000
_cell.length_b   1.000
_cell.length_c   1.000
_cell.angle_alpha   90.00
_cell.angle_beta   90.00
_cell.angle_gamma   90.00
#
_symmetry.space_group_name_H-M   'P 1'
#
loop_
_entity.id
_entity.type
_entity.pdbx_description
1 polymer ?
#
loop_
_entity_poly.entity_id
_entity_poly.type
_entity_poly.pdbx_seq_one_letter_code
_entity_poly.pdbx_strand_id
1 'polypeptide(L)'
;MLKTMNVPGLPVENLIIWQQLFRQFSTAPLPRDWDTAQDFLLNQGEVSEIIACSSQAEAQCLIIEDNARMALWQQEPDAFHLFGLQDVHSYVLVIQ
;
A
#
# COMPACT_ATOMS: atom_id res chain seq x y z
N MET A 1 -3.43 -0.01 33.01
CA MET A 1 -2.68 -1.03 32.24
C MET A 1 -3.12 -0.91 30.79
N LEU A 2 -2.31 -0.25 29.95
CA LEU A 2 -2.54 -0.25 28.50
C LEU A 2 -2.32 -1.69 28.03
N LYS A 3 -3.38 -2.34 27.54
CA LYS A 3 -3.25 -3.55 26.74
C LYS A 3 -2.32 -3.19 25.58
N THR A 4 -1.10 -3.72 25.59
CA THR A 4 -0.25 -3.76 24.41
C THR A 4 -1.01 -4.59 23.39
N MET A 5 -1.77 -3.93 22.52
CA MET A 5 -2.30 -4.57 21.32
C MET A 5 -1.08 -5.02 20.53
N ASN A 6 -0.94 -6.33 20.39
CA ASN A 6 0.07 -6.93 19.53
C ASN A 6 -0.41 -6.68 18.09
N VAL A 7 -0.09 -5.51 17.55
CA VAL A 7 -0.40 -5.19 16.15
C VAL A 7 0.56 -6.04 15.32
N PRO A 8 0.06 -6.99 14.51
CA PRO A 8 0.93 -7.75 13.61
C PRO A 8 1.64 -6.77 12.68
N GLY A 9 2.94 -6.97 12.48
CA GLY A 9 3.73 -6.11 11.60
C GLY A 9 3.29 -6.26 10.15
N LEU A 10 3.18 -5.14 9.44
CA LEU A 10 2.88 -5.08 8.01
C LEU A 10 3.93 -5.87 7.21
N PRO A 11 3.60 -7.02 6.61
CA PRO A 11 4.56 -7.78 5.81
C PRO A 11 4.88 -7.02 4.52
N VAL A 12 6.15 -7.01 4.11
CA VAL A 12 6.53 -6.55 2.77
C VAL A 12 6.29 -7.70 1.81
N GLU A 13 5.41 -7.51 0.83
CA GLU A 13 5.02 -8.59 -0.05
C GLU A 13 6.13 -8.94 -1.04
N ASN A 14 6.62 -7.97 -1.81
CA ASN A 14 7.63 -8.18 -2.85
C ASN A 14 8.35 -6.87 -3.22
N LEU A 15 9.59 -7.00 -3.72
CA LEU A 15 10.27 -5.94 -4.48
C LEU A 15 9.90 -6.09 -5.97
N ILE A 16 9.19 -5.11 -6.53
CA ILE A 16 8.64 -5.11 -7.89
C ILE A 16 8.97 -3.80 -8.61
N ILE A 17 8.66 -3.70 -9.90
CA ILE A 17 8.60 -2.41 -10.63
C ILE A 17 7.15 -1.91 -10.67
N TRP A 18 6.93 -0.61 -10.85
CA TRP A 18 5.56 -0.08 -10.82
C TRP A 18 4.63 -0.70 -11.88
N GLN A 19 5.17 -1.12 -13.03
CA GLN A 19 4.39 -1.77 -14.08
C GLN A 19 3.82 -3.12 -13.61
N GLN A 20 4.54 -3.81 -12.72
CA GLN A 20 4.06 -5.06 -12.13
C GLN A 20 2.97 -4.78 -11.11
N LEU A 21 3.12 -3.73 -10.29
CA LEU A 21 2.06 -3.28 -9.37
C LEU A 21 0.78 -2.99 -10.15
N PHE A 22 0.87 -2.18 -11.21
CA PHE A 22 -0.29 -1.85 -12.04
C PHE A 22 -1.01 -3.09 -12.58
N ARG A 23 -0.25 -4.13 -12.97
CA ARG A 23 -0.82 -5.39 -13.48
C ARG A 23 -1.44 -6.28 -12.41
N GLN A 24 -1.12 -6.08 -11.13
CA GLN A 24 -1.79 -6.81 -10.04
C GLN A 24 -3.20 -6.28 -9.79
N PHE A 25 -3.42 -4.98 -10.00
CA PHE A 25 -4.67 -4.29 -9.71
C PHE A 25 -5.42 -3.83 -10.98
N SER A 26 -4.91 -4.11 -12.17
CA SER A 26 -5.60 -3.78 -13.41
C SER A 26 -5.20 -4.64 -14.60
N THR A 27 -6.16 -4.84 -15.50
CA THR A 27 -5.97 -5.47 -16.82
C THR A 27 -5.89 -4.44 -17.96
N ALA A 28 -5.95 -3.14 -17.64
CA ALA A 28 -5.90 -2.07 -18.63
C ALA A 28 -4.53 -2.00 -19.34
N PRO A 29 -4.45 -1.34 -20.50
CA PRO A 29 -3.17 -1.05 -21.14
C PRO A 29 -2.25 -0.30 -20.17
N LEU A 30 -0.99 -0.71 -20.15
CA LEU A 30 0.00 -0.11 -19.26
C LEU A 30 0.14 1.41 -19.56
N PRO A 31 0.03 2.28 -18.54
CA PRO A 31 0.30 3.71 -18.67
C PRO A 31 1.75 4.01 -19.05
N ARG A 32 2.05 5.28 -19.32
CA ARG A 32 3.40 5.72 -19.71
C ARG A 32 4.32 5.94 -18.51
N ASP A 33 3.75 6.35 -17.39
CA ASP A 33 4.45 6.76 -16.19
C ASP A 33 3.67 6.32 -14.94
N TRP A 34 4.37 6.41 -13.81
CA TRP A 34 3.84 6.03 -12.50
C TRP A 34 2.65 6.89 -12.09
N ASP A 35 2.71 8.21 -12.30
CA ASP A 35 1.67 9.14 -11.85
C ASP A 35 0.33 8.80 -12.52
N THR A 36 0.33 8.57 -13.84
CA THR A 36 -0.87 8.13 -14.57
C THR A 36 -1.37 6.77 -14.09
N ALA A 37 -0.45 5.85 -13.75
CA ALA A 37 -0.80 4.53 -13.24
C ALA A 37 -1.45 4.63 -11.85
N GLN A 38 -0.89 5.42 -10.94
CA GLN A 38 -1.42 5.66 -9.61
C GLN A 38 -2.83 6.27 -9.68
N ASP A 39 -3.01 7.33 -10.47
CA ASP A 39 -4.32 7.97 -10.66
C ASP A 39 -5.35 6.97 -11.21
N PHE A 40 -4.94 6.14 -12.16
CA PHE A 40 -5.83 5.13 -12.73
C PHE A 40 -6.28 4.10 -11.69
N LEU A 41 -5.34 3.58 -10.89
CA LEU A 41 -5.64 2.58 -9.86
C LEU A 41 -6.61 3.12 -8.80
N LEU A 42 -6.42 4.37 -8.36
CA LEU A 42 -7.32 5.05 -7.41
C LEU A 42 -8.75 5.23 -7.97
N ASN A 43 -8.90 5.29 -9.29
CA ASN A 43 -10.20 5.49 -9.95
C ASN A 43 -10.92 4.18 -10.31
N GLN A 44 -10.29 3.00 -10.16
CA GLN A 44 -10.90 1.70 -10.49
C GLN A 44 -11.80 1.15 -9.37
N GLY A 45 -11.70 1.72 -8.15
CA GLY A 45 -12.50 1.32 -6.99
C GLY A 45 -12.03 0.05 -6.27
N GLU A 46 -11.01 -0.64 -6.77
CA GLU A 46 -10.34 -1.77 -6.08
C GLU A 46 -9.19 -1.32 -5.16
N VAL A 47 -8.76 -0.07 -5.30
CA VAL A 47 -7.72 0.55 -4.48
C VAL A 47 -8.28 1.83 -3.89
N SER A 48 -8.41 1.85 -2.57
CA SER A 48 -8.90 2.99 -1.79
C SER A 48 -7.81 4.04 -1.59
N GLU A 49 -6.57 3.62 -1.31
CA GLU A 49 -5.43 4.53 -1.11
C GLU A 49 -4.12 3.96 -1.66
N ILE A 50 -3.26 4.86 -2.14
CA ILE A 50 -1.87 4.56 -2.54
C ILE A 50 -0.96 5.60 -1.88
N ILE A 51 -0.06 5.15 -1.00
CA ILE A 51 0.81 6.04 -0.21
C ILE A 51 2.28 5.64 -0.44
N ALA A 52 3.07 6.57 -0.96
CA ALA A 52 4.51 6.39 -1.08
C ALA A 52 5.20 6.61 0.27
N CYS A 53 6.11 5.70 0.63
CA CYS A 53 6.84 5.65 1.89
C CYS A 53 8.33 5.42 1.60
N SER A 54 9.21 5.98 2.43
CA SER A 54 10.65 5.75 2.35
C SER A 54 11.11 4.45 3.02
N SER A 55 10.28 3.85 3.87
CA SER A 55 10.59 2.61 4.58
C SER A 55 9.34 1.85 5.02
N GLN A 56 9.51 0.55 5.34
CA GLN A 56 8.47 -0.26 5.98
C GLN A 56 8.03 0.32 7.34
N ALA A 57 8.97 0.89 8.10
CA ALA A 57 8.66 1.51 9.39
C ALA A 57 7.74 2.73 9.23
N GLU A 58 7.97 3.55 8.20
CA GLU A 58 7.10 4.69 7.88
C GLU A 58 5.70 4.23 7.45
N ALA A 59 5.60 3.20 6.60
CA ALA A 59 4.31 2.63 6.22
C ALA A 59 3.53 2.12 7.45
N GLN A 60 4.22 1.48 8.40
CA GLN A 60 3.61 1.03 9.64
C GLN A 60 3.14 2.21 10.51
N CYS A 61 3.91 3.29 10.61
CA CYS A 61 3.49 4.50 11.32
C CYS A 61 2.24 5.11 10.69
N LEU A 62 2.16 5.19 9.35
CA LEU A 62 1.01 5.74 8.64
C LEU A 62 -0.30 4.97 8.88
N ILE A 63 -0.22 3.68 9.22
CA ILE A 63 -1.38 2.88 9.63
C ILE A 63 -1.74 3.15 11.10
N ILE A 64 -0.76 3.18 12.00
CA ILE A 64 -0.98 3.30 13.45
C ILE A 64 -1.42 4.71 13.86
N GLU A 65 -0.90 5.73 13.19
CA GLU A 65 -1.20 7.14 13.51
C GLU A 65 -2.59 7.59 13.03
N ASP A 66 -3.20 6.84 12.10
CA ASP A 66 -4.53 7.12 11.58
C ASP A 66 -5.57 6.16 12.21
N ASN A 67 -6.55 6.71 12.92
CA ASN A 67 -7.57 5.91 13.60
C ASN A 67 -8.42 5.07 12.64
N ALA A 68 -8.71 5.56 11.43
CA ALA A 68 -9.52 4.83 10.46
C ALA A 68 -8.71 3.68 9.85
N ARG A 69 -7.45 3.92 9.48
CA ARG A 69 -6.56 2.87 8.98
C ARG A 69 -6.23 1.84 10.04
N MET A 70 -5.97 2.25 11.28
CA MET A 70 -5.75 1.33 12.39
C MET A 70 -6.99 0.46 12.65
N ALA A 71 -8.19 1.03 12.59
CA ALA A 71 -9.44 0.28 12.73
C ALA A 71 -9.61 -0.73 11.59
N LEU A 72 -9.35 -0.33 10.33
CA LEU A 72 -9.37 -1.22 9.18
C LEU A 72 -8.33 -2.34 9.31
N TRP A 73 -7.09 -2.02 9.68
CA TRP A 73 -6.01 -3.01 9.88
C TRP A 73 -6.35 -4.06 10.94
N GLN A 74 -7.10 -3.68 11.98
CA GLN A 74 -7.55 -4.62 13.01
C GLN A 74 -8.66 -5.55 12.54
N GLN A 75 -9.47 -5.12 11.56
CA GLN A 75 -10.61 -5.87 11.05
C GLN A 75 -10.22 -6.72 9.84
N GLU A 76 -9.46 -6.12 8.92
CA GLU A 76 -9.10 -6.61 7.59
C GLU A 76 -7.62 -6.30 7.31
N PRO A 77 -6.67 -6.95 8.00
CA PRO A 77 -5.24 -6.74 7.77
C PRO A 77 -4.82 -7.08 6.33
N ASP A 78 -5.52 -8.02 5.69
CA ASP A 78 -5.26 -8.42 4.31
C ASP A 78 -5.59 -7.32 3.29
N ALA A 79 -6.25 -6.22 3.69
CA ALA A 79 -6.55 -5.09 2.82
C ALA A 79 -5.33 -4.17 2.58
N PHE A 80 -4.23 -4.35 3.32
CA PHE A 80 -3.05 -3.50 3.16
C PHE A 80 -1.88 -4.31 2.61
N HIS A 81 -1.37 -3.81 1.50
CA HIS A 81 -0.26 -4.42 0.78
C HIS A 81 0.89 -3.44 0.70
N LEU A 82 2.07 -3.86 1.15
CA LEU A 82 3.28 -3.04 1.06
C LEU A 82 4.23 -3.61 0.02
N PHE A 83 4.46 -2.83 -1.03
CA PHE A 83 5.36 -3.17 -2.13
C PHE A 83 6.62 -2.30 -2.10
N GLY A 84 7.78 -2.89 -2.33
CA GLY A 84 8.97 -2.11 -2.68
C GLY A 84 8.97 -1.87 -4.19
N LEU A 85 8.98 -0.62 -4.64
CA LEU A 85 9.12 -0.25 -6.06
C LEU A 85 10.58 0.10 -6.37
N GLN A 86 11.25 -0.78 -7.11
CA GLN A 86 12.68 -0.71 -7.37
C GLN A 86 13.08 0.52 -8.22
N ASP A 87 12.28 0.87 -9.21
CA ASP A 87 12.57 1.90 -10.20
C ASP A 87 12.27 3.33 -9.73
N VAL A 88 11.44 3.47 -8.69
CA VAL A 88 11.17 4.74 -8.01
C VAL A 88 11.76 4.79 -6.59
N HIS A 89 12.61 3.80 -6.23
CA HIS A 89 13.30 3.69 -4.94
C HIS A 89 12.42 3.98 -3.71
N SER A 90 11.18 3.52 -3.74
CA SER A 90 10.17 3.83 -2.72
C SER A 90 9.43 2.57 -2.30
N TYR A 91 8.88 2.57 -1.10
CA TYR A 91 7.83 1.64 -0.71
C TYR A 91 6.48 2.26 -1.07
N VAL A 92 5.51 1.44 -1.47
CA VAL A 92 4.15 1.87 -1.76
C VAL A 92 3.20 1.01 -0.95
N LEU A 93 2.49 1.66 -0.04
CA LEU A 93 1.38 1.08 0.70
C LEU A 93 0.11 1.23 -0.15
N VAL A 94 -0.49 0.11 -0.51
CA VAL A 94 -1.77 0.02 -1.21
C VAL A 94 -2.81 -0.46 -0.21
N ILE A 95 -3.93 0.27 -0.09
CA ILE A 95 -5.06 -0.07 0.78
C ILE A 95 -6.28 -0.33 -0.11
N GLN A 96 -6.92 -1.49 0.04
CA GLN A 96 -8.12 -1.88 -0.71
C GLN A 96 -9.40 -1.53 0.06
#